data_AF-A0A4U5Q4F6-F1
#
_entry.id   AF-A0A4U5Q4F6-F1
#
_cell.length_a   1.000
_cell.length_b   1.000
_cell.length_c   1.000
_cell.angle_alpha   90.00
_cell.angle_beta   90.00
_cell.angle_gamma   90.00
#
_symmetry.space_group_name_H-M   'P 1'
#
loop_
_entity.id
_entity.type
_entity.pdbx_description
1 polymer ?
#
loop_
_entity_poly.entity_id
_entity_poly.type
_entity_poly.pdbx_seq_one_letter_code
_entity_poly.pdbx_strand_id
1 'polypeptide(L)'
;MPGWSSSIRRNEIVNKSAKSRKQEQSSHLQPQPLESFNLSLIQNVGSCYYTVVITTSCSSPRYTRDHISIAFGDAYGNQIYAQRLDDPSRRTFERCSSDSFQISGPCGYQICSVYLYRSGPDGWKPATVRISGY
;
A
#
# COMPACT_ATOMS: atom_id res chain seq x y z
N MET A 1 -33.62 58.58 -37.80
CA MET A 1 -32.15 58.68 -37.56
C MET A 1 -31.71 57.47 -36.75
N PRO A 2 -30.55 56.87 -37.08
CA PRO A 2 -30.18 55.51 -36.69
C PRO A 2 -29.57 55.47 -35.28
N GLY A 3 -29.59 54.29 -34.67
CA GLY A 3 -28.94 54.04 -33.38
C GLY A 3 -28.76 52.54 -33.17
N TRP A 4 -27.75 52.01 -33.83
CA TRP A 4 -27.28 50.62 -33.78
C TRP A 4 -26.66 50.32 -32.41
N SER A 5 -26.99 49.18 -31.79
CA SER A 5 -25.95 48.26 -31.30
C SER A 5 -26.55 46.92 -30.89
N SER A 6 -25.87 45.88 -31.34
CA SER A 6 -26.18 44.46 -31.32
C SER A 6 -26.01 43.80 -29.95
N SER A 7 -26.88 42.86 -29.61
CA SER A 7 -26.51 41.75 -28.73
C SER A 7 -27.32 40.49 -29.03
N ILE A 8 -26.60 39.39 -29.10
CA ILE A 8 -26.98 38.03 -29.53
C ILE A 8 -27.79 37.32 -28.44
N ARG A 9 -28.87 36.61 -28.80
CA ARG A 9 -29.24 35.28 -28.24
C ARG A 9 -30.54 34.69 -28.83
N ARG A 10 -30.56 33.34 -28.85
CA ARG A 10 -31.66 32.36 -29.02
C ARG A 10 -32.05 32.06 -30.49
N ASN A 11 -31.64 30.89 -30.99
CA ASN A 11 -32.27 29.55 -30.85
C ASN A 11 -33.54 29.45 -31.71
N GLU A 12 -33.52 28.66 -32.79
CA GLU A 12 -34.22 27.35 -32.86
C GLU A 12 -34.22 26.74 -34.28
N ILE A 13 -33.99 25.43 -34.28
CA ILE A 13 -34.55 24.38 -35.14
C ILE A 13 -34.29 24.49 -36.65
N VAL A 14 -33.19 23.87 -37.09
CA VAL A 14 -33.07 23.33 -38.45
C VAL A 14 -33.27 21.82 -38.38
N ASN A 15 -34.44 21.37 -38.82
CA ASN A 15 -34.75 19.98 -39.13
C ASN A 15 -33.81 19.49 -40.24
N LYS A 16 -32.90 18.55 -39.94
CA LYS A 16 -32.30 17.72 -41.00
C LYS A 16 -32.19 16.26 -40.62
N SER A 17 -32.74 15.49 -41.53
CA SER A 17 -32.94 14.05 -41.60
C SER A 17 -31.65 13.24 -41.37
N ALA A 18 -31.85 12.09 -40.71
CA ALA A 18 -31.04 10.88 -40.58
C ALA A 18 -29.59 10.92 -41.11
N LYS A 19 -28.61 10.94 -40.19
CA LYS A 19 -27.20 10.67 -40.47
C LYS A 19 -26.86 9.22 -40.13
N SER A 20 -26.48 8.45 -41.16
CA SER A 20 -25.99 7.08 -41.06
C SER A 20 -24.70 7.03 -40.22
N ARG A 21 -24.67 6.10 -39.24
CA ARG A 21 -23.54 5.85 -38.35
C ARG A 21 -22.34 5.33 -39.16
N LYS A 22 -21.23 6.06 -39.19
CA LYS A 22 -19.91 5.48 -39.47
C LYS A 22 -19.32 5.03 -38.14
N GLN A 23 -19.04 3.74 -38.01
CA GLN A 23 -18.36 3.15 -36.86
C GLN A 23 -16.92 3.66 -36.79
N GLU A 24 -16.50 4.08 -35.60
CA GLU A 24 -15.13 4.44 -35.26
C GLU A 24 -14.37 3.14 -34.95
N GLN A 25 -13.37 2.83 -35.78
CA GLN A 25 -12.66 1.57 -35.73
C GLN A 25 -11.65 1.60 -34.58
N SER A 26 -12.04 1.02 -33.44
CA SER A 26 -11.17 0.76 -32.30
C SER A 26 -10.06 -0.20 -32.70
N SER A 27 -8.87 0.32 -33.02
CA SER A 27 -7.68 -0.51 -33.19
C SER A 27 -7.32 -1.13 -31.85
N HIS A 28 -7.72 -2.39 -31.68
CA HIS A 28 -7.36 -3.24 -30.56
C HIS A 28 -5.84 -3.43 -30.54
N LEU A 29 -5.13 -2.59 -29.77
CA LEU A 29 -3.73 -2.80 -29.46
C LEU A 29 -3.64 -4.05 -28.57
N GLN A 30 -3.41 -5.18 -29.21
CA GLN A 30 -3.16 -6.43 -28.52
C GLN A 30 -1.81 -6.30 -27.79
N PRO A 31 -1.75 -6.52 -26.46
CA PRO A 31 -0.49 -6.50 -25.74
C PRO A 31 0.44 -7.55 -26.36
N GLN A 32 1.59 -7.11 -26.86
CA GLN A 32 2.62 -8.04 -27.32
C GLN A 32 3.14 -8.80 -26.09
N PRO A 33 3.22 -10.13 -26.14
CA PRO A 33 3.82 -10.91 -25.06
C PRO A 33 5.25 -10.42 -24.88
N LEU A 34 5.62 -10.02 -23.65
CA LEU A 34 7.02 -9.76 -23.34
C LEU A 34 7.82 -11.03 -23.61
N GLU A 35 8.82 -10.93 -24.49
CA GLU A 35 9.74 -12.02 -24.78
C GLU A 35 10.40 -12.48 -23.48
N SER A 36 10.01 -13.69 -23.05
CA SER A 36 10.66 -14.51 -22.04
C SER A 36 11.08 -13.78 -20.74
N PHE A 37 10.12 -13.54 -19.86
CA PHE A 37 10.46 -13.39 -18.43
C PHE A 37 11.05 -14.72 -17.94
N ASN A 38 12.36 -14.73 -17.68
CA ASN A 38 13.05 -15.90 -17.18
C ASN A 38 12.73 -16.09 -15.68
N LEU A 39 11.72 -16.92 -15.39
CA LEU A 39 11.23 -17.24 -14.03
C LEU A 39 12.31 -17.84 -13.11
N SER A 40 13.41 -18.34 -13.68
CA SER A 40 14.56 -18.86 -12.92
C SER A 40 15.26 -17.79 -12.07
N LEU A 41 15.15 -16.50 -12.43
CA LEU A 41 15.64 -15.39 -11.61
C LEU A 41 14.78 -15.18 -10.35
N ILE A 42 13.48 -15.45 -10.44
CA ILE A 42 12.52 -15.33 -9.32
C ILE A 42 12.69 -16.49 -8.34
N GLN A 43 13.02 -17.68 -8.85
CA GLN A 43 13.24 -18.89 -8.04
C GLN A 43 14.48 -18.82 -7.14
N ASN A 44 15.39 -17.85 -7.38
CA ASN A 44 16.62 -17.69 -6.59
C ASN A 44 16.56 -16.54 -5.58
N VAL A 45 15.41 -15.86 -5.45
CA VAL A 45 15.16 -14.94 -4.35
C VAL A 45 14.73 -15.78 -3.15
N GLY A 46 15.71 -16.30 -2.41
CA GLY A 46 15.45 -17.01 -1.17
C GLY A 46 14.57 -16.20 -0.22
N SER A 47 13.75 -16.87 0.58
CA SER A 47 13.05 -16.22 1.68
C SER A 47 13.97 -16.10 2.89
N CYS A 48 14.16 -14.89 3.39
CA CYS A 48 14.84 -14.65 4.65
C CYS A 48 13.83 -14.61 5.81
N TYR A 49 14.33 -14.92 7.01
CA TYR A 49 13.57 -14.80 8.24
C TYR A 49 14.12 -13.64 9.08
N TYR A 50 13.21 -12.81 9.56
CA TYR A 50 13.49 -11.65 10.38
C TYR A 50 12.86 -11.85 11.75
N THR A 51 13.65 -11.63 12.79
CA THR A 51 13.17 -11.49 14.16
C THR A 51 12.91 -10.01 14.42
N VAL A 52 11.65 -9.67 14.68
CA VAL A 52 11.22 -8.34 15.07
C VAL A 52 10.84 -8.36 16.54
N VAL A 53 11.53 -7.56 17.33
CA VAL A 53 11.22 -7.35 18.76
C VAL A 53 10.64 -5.96 18.93
N ILE A 54 9.40 -5.89 19.40
CA ILE A 54 8.69 -4.64 19.68
C ILE A 54 8.54 -4.52 21.18
N THR A 55 9.07 -3.45 21.75
CA THR A 55 8.87 -3.11 23.16
C THR A 55 7.78 -2.06 23.26
N THR A 56 6.77 -2.34 24.08
CA THR A 56 5.67 -1.42 24.35
C THR A 56 6.05 -0.45 25.46
N SER A 57 5.73 0.84 25.29
CA SER A 57 6.02 1.86 26.30
C SER A 57 5.24 1.62 27.59
N CYS A 58 5.85 1.95 28.73
CA CYS A 58 5.15 2.01 30.01
C CYS A 58 4.05 3.08 30.08
N SER A 59 4.06 4.03 29.13
CA SER A 59 3.00 5.03 28.95
C SER A 59 1.83 4.55 28.07
N SER A 60 1.90 3.32 27.55
CA SER A 60 0.84 2.67 26.77
C SER A 60 -0.32 2.22 27.66
N PRO A 61 -1.53 1.94 27.14
CA PRO A 61 -2.58 1.24 27.90
C PRO A 61 -2.10 -0.13 28.41
N ARG A 62 -2.76 -0.67 29.44
CA ARG A 62 -2.41 -2.01 29.98
C ARG A 62 -2.54 -3.11 28.93
N TYR A 63 -3.62 -3.05 28.15
CA TYR A 63 -3.94 -3.96 27.07
C TYR A 63 -4.42 -3.12 25.87
N THR A 64 -4.17 -3.62 24.66
CA THR A 64 -4.63 -3.00 23.43
C THR A 64 -5.34 -4.01 22.56
N ARG A 65 -6.37 -3.55 21.86
CA ARG A 65 -7.08 -4.26 20.79
C ARG A 65 -6.79 -3.61 19.43
N ASP A 66 -5.92 -2.61 19.41
CA ASP A 66 -5.48 -1.97 18.17
C ASP A 66 -4.82 -3.01 17.27
N HIS A 67 -5.17 -2.98 15.98
CA HIS A 67 -4.49 -3.79 14.98
C HIS A 67 -3.14 -3.14 14.69
N ILE A 68 -2.08 -3.92 14.81
CA ILE A 68 -0.71 -3.42 14.66
C ILE A 68 -0.05 -4.20 13.52
N SER A 69 0.39 -3.45 12.51
CA SER A 69 1.12 -3.96 11.35
C SER A 69 2.50 -3.33 11.31
N ILE A 70 3.47 -4.02 10.72
CA ILE A 70 4.81 -3.48 10.49
C ILE A 70 5.19 -3.62 9.02
N ALA A 71 5.84 -2.60 8.47
CA ALA A 71 6.60 -2.71 7.24
C ALA A 71 8.04 -2.29 7.50
N PHE A 72 9.01 -2.96 6.90
CA PHE A 72 10.40 -2.54 6.93
C PHE A 72 11.08 -2.87 5.61
N GLY A 73 12.13 -2.12 5.28
CA GLY A 73 12.80 -2.26 4.00
C GLY A 73 14.19 -1.67 3.96
N ASP A 74 14.86 -1.90 2.84
CA ASP A 74 16.23 -1.46 2.57
C ASP A 74 16.30 -0.39 1.47
N ALA A 75 17.52 0.10 1.21
CA ALA A 75 17.78 1.14 0.22
C ALA A 75 17.59 0.67 -1.24
N TYR A 76 17.43 -0.63 -1.46
CA TYR A 76 17.29 -1.25 -2.79
C TYR A 76 15.82 -1.46 -3.19
N GLY A 77 14.88 -1.07 -2.33
CA GLY A 77 13.45 -1.20 -2.58
C GLY A 77 12.86 -2.54 -2.13
N ASN A 78 13.62 -3.37 -1.40
CA ASN A 78 13.03 -4.55 -0.77
C ASN A 78 12.16 -4.10 0.40
N GLN A 79 10.89 -4.51 0.41
CA GLN A 79 9.94 -4.19 1.47
C GLN A 79 9.26 -5.47 1.98
N ILE A 80 9.35 -5.67 3.30
CA ILE A 80 8.73 -6.75 4.04
C ILE A 80 7.56 -6.16 4.82
N TYR A 81 6.39 -6.80 4.75
CA TYR A 81 5.18 -6.35 5.43
C TYR A 81 4.53 -7.50 6.21
N ALA A 82 4.19 -7.25 7.47
CA ALA A 82 3.36 -8.13 8.28
C ALA A 82 2.09 -7.39 8.71
N GLN A 83 0.95 -7.88 8.22
CA GLN A 83 -0.34 -7.20 8.33
C GLN A 83 -0.90 -7.21 9.75
N ARG A 84 -0.62 -8.22 10.55
CA ARG A 84 -1.26 -8.37 11.85
C ARG A 84 -0.36 -9.09 12.82
N LEU A 85 0.34 -8.30 13.63
CA LEU A 85 1.20 -8.80 14.70
C LEU A 85 0.43 -9.01 16.01
N ASP A 86 -0.73 -8.38 16.16
CA ASP A 86 -1.60 -8.60 17.31
C ASP A 86 -2.18 -10.02 17.27
N ASP A 87 -1.67 -10.90 18.14
CA ASP A 87 -2.27 -12.21 18.36
C ASP A 87 -3.14 -12.17 19.62
N PRO A 88 -4.47 -12.29 19.50
CA PRO A 88 -5.39 -12.24 20.64
C PRO A 88 -5.17 -13.37 21.64
N SER A 89 -4.53 -14.48 21.23
CA SER A 89 -4.21 -15.60 22.13
C SER A 89 -2.96 -15.37 22.98
N ARG A 90 -2.05 -14.50 22.53
CA ARG A 90 -0.72 -14.30 23.14
C ARG A 90 -0.59 -13.06 24.01
N ARG A 91 -1.67 -12.26 24.13
CA ARG A 91 -1.67 -10.97 24.85
C ARG A 91 -0.46 -10.11 24.45
N THR A 92 -0.21 -10.01 23.15
CA THR A 92 0.88 -9.16 22.63
C THR A 92 0.59 -7.70 22.93
N PHE A 93 1.64 -6.89 23.04
CA PHE A 93 1.57 -5.44 23.18
C PHE A 93 1.03 -4.93 24.53
N GLU A 94 1.23 -5.71 25.59
CA GLU A 94 0.99 -5.27 26.97
C GLU A 94 1.91 -4.12 27.39
N ARG A 95 1.46 -3.32 28.36
CA ARG A 95 2.28 -2.21 28.89
C ARG A 95 3.61 -2.72 29.43
N CYS A 96 4.71 -2.04 29.08
CA CYS A 96 6.07 -2.37 29.52
C CYS A 96 6.54 -3.78 29.10
N SER A 97 5.88 -4.46 28.16
CA SER A 97 6.30 -5.78 27.66
C SER A 97 7.17 -5.66 26.42
N SER A 98 7.86 -6.75 26.08
CA SER A 98 8.51 -6.92 24.77
C SER A 98 7.97 -8.18 24.11
N ASP A 99 7.57 -8.04 22.85
CA ASP A 99 6.99 -9.10 22.05
C ASP A 99 7.91 -9.40 20.86
N SER A 100 8.14 -10.68 20.58
CA SER A 100 9.02 -11.15 19.51
C SER A 100 8.23 -11.86 18.42
N PHE A 101 8.48 -11.47 17.18
CA PHE A 101 7.80 -11.99 16.00
C PHE A 101 8.82 -12.49 14.98
N GLN A 102 8.54 -13.63 14.37
CA GLN A 102 9.29 -14.12 13.23
C GLN A 102 8.50 -13.85 11.95
N ILE A 103 9.10 -13.09 11.03
CA ILE A 103 8.48 -12.66 9.78
C ILE A 103 9.34 -13.19 8.63
N SER A 104 8.72 -13.85 7.66
CA SER A 104 9.38 -14.25 6.42
C SER A 104 9.13 -13.23 5.31
N GLY A 105 10.11 -13.04 4.44
CA GLY A 105 10.01 -12.11 3.33
C GLY A 105 11.20 -12.21 2.37
N PRO A 106 11.25 -11.37 1.33
CA PRO A 106 12.43 -11.24 0.49
C PRO A 106 13.65 -10.86 1.35
N CYS A 107 14.81 -11.39 1.01
CA CYS A 107 16.06 -11.01 1.65
C CYS A 107 16.41 -9.55 1.34
N GLY A 108 16.33 -8.69 2.35
CA GLY A 108 16.86 -7.34 2.34
C GLY A 108 18.25 -7.30 2.95
N TYR A 109 19.05 -6.30 2.56
CA TYR A 109 20.41 -6.11 3.06
C TYR A 109 20.42 -5.29 4.36
N GLN A 110 20.70 -3.99 4.26
CA GLN A 110 20.68 -3.10 5.41
C GLN A 110 19.32 -2.41 5.53
N ILE A 111 18.53 -2.85 6.51
CA ILE A 111 17.22 -2.25 6.81
C ILE A 111 17.42 -0.79 7.21
N CYS A 112 16.85 0.12 6.43
CA CYS A 112 16.97 1.57 6.63
C CYS A 112 15.62 2.28 6.81
N SER A 113 14.51 1.55 6.69
CA SER A 113 13.16 2.09 6.87
C SER A 113 12.30 1.13 7.66
N VAL A 114 11.53 1.66 8.61
CA VAL A 114 10.56 0.91 9.42
C VAL A 114 9.31 1.77 9.61
N TYR A 115 8.14 1.18 9.37
CA TYR A 115 6.83 1.77 9.58
C TYR A 115 6.00 0.86 10.48
N LEU A 116 5.43 1.44 11.53
CA LEU A 116 4.40 0.81 12.35
C LEU A 116 3.05 1.42 12.02
N TYR A 117 2.10 0.59 11.63
CA TYR A 117 0.72 0.99 11.37
C TYR A 117 -0.14 0.54 12.55
N ARG A 118 -0.90 1.48 13.11
CA ARG A 118 -1.83 1.24 14.21
C ARG A 118 -3.23 1.64 13.79
N SER A 119 -4.17 0.71 13.93
CA SER A 119 -5.60 0.97 13.69
C SER A 119 -6.41 0.55 14.90
N GLY A 120 -6.96 1.52 15.63
CA GLY A 120 -7.85 1.26 16.75
C GLY A 120 -7.92 2.42 17.75
N PRO A 121 -8.84 2.32 18.73
CA PRO A 121 -9.13 3.40 19.67
C PRO A 121 -8.24 3.41 20.91
N ASP A 122 -7.50 2.35 21.21
CA ASP A 122 -6.91 2.16 22.54
C ASP A 122 -5.67 3.03 22.74
N GLY A 123 -4.97 3.41 21.66
CA GLY A 123 -3.88 4.37 21.73
C GLY A 123 -2.55 3.74 22.16
N TRP A 124 -2.28 2.52 21.69
CA TRP A 124 -1.03 1.82 21.94
C TRP A 124 0.20 2.62 21.47
N LYS A 125 1.28 2.56 22.27
CA LYS A 125 2.53 3.30 22.03
C LYS A 125 3.75 2.38 22.04
N PRO A 126 4.51 2.30 20.93
CA PRO A 126 5.80 1.61 20.92
C PRO A 126 6.85 2.44 21.70
N ALA A 127 7.79 1.75 22.34
CA ALA A 127 9.01 2.34 22.88
C ALA A 127 10.19 2.10 21.93
N THR A 128 10.44 0.85 21.56
CA THR A 128 11.54 0.49 20.65
C THR A 128 11.12 -0.62 19.69
N VAL A 129 11.71 -0.60 18.49
CA VAL A 129 11.60 -1.68 17.51
C VAL A 129 13.02 -2.13 17.16
N ARG A 130 13.29 -3.43 17.28
CA ARG A 130 14.56 -4.04 16.89
C ARG A 130 14.29 -5.09 15.85
N ILE A 131 15.01 -5.02 14.74
CA ILE A 131 14.91 -5.96 13.63
C ILE A 131 16.27 -6.62 13.48
N SER A 132 16.28 -7.94 13.44
CA SER A 132 17.49 -8.74 13.25
C SER A 132 17.18 -9.88 12.30
N GLY A 133 18.03 -10.09 11.30
CA GLY A 133 17.79 -11.06 10.25
C GLY A 133 19.04 -11.26 9.39
N TYR A 134 18.91 -12.17 8.43
CA TYR A 134 19.97 -12.67 7.56
C TYR A 134 20.29 -11.71 6.42
#